data_AF-A0A0S3RXS6-F1
#
_entry.id   AF-A0A0S3RXS6-F1
#
_cell.length_a   1.000
_cell.length_b   1.000
_cell.length_c   1.000
_cell.angle_alpha   90.00
_cell.angle_beta   90.00
_cell.angle_gamma   90.00
#
_symmetry.space_group_name_H-M   'P 1'
#
loop_
_entity.id
_entity.type
_entity.pdbx_description
1 polymer ?
#
loop_
_entity_poly.entity_id
_entity_poly.type
_entity_poly.pdbx_seq_one_letter_code
_entity_poly.pdbx_strand_id
1 'polypeptide(L)'
;MGLLGTKVDAIDHYTESIETLSKEEAEARETVINNPDAIMPAAFVSFKTRWGAVVCAQTQQTSDPTIWLTDWAPEPRDVFWENLAIPYFELNMRRLVMTVALFFLTFCFMIPIAFVQSLANIESIMKVLPFLKPIIQEPSIKSLIQGFLPGIALKIFLAVLPKILMTMSKVEGFTSLSSLDR
;
A
#
# COMPACT_ATOMS: atom_id res chain seq x y z
N MET A 1 -3.28 -5.78 -21.42
CA MET A 1 -2.59 -6.81 -22.25
C MET A 1 -2.92 -6.52 -23.71
N GLY A 2 -1.94 -6.07 -24.50
CA GLY A 2 -2.10 -5.66 -25.91
C GLY A 2 -2.17 -6.82 -26.91
N LEU A 3 -2.99 -7.84 -26.62
CA LEU A 3 -3.10 -9.05 -27.44
C LEU A 3 -4.02 -8.88 -28.67
N LEU A 4 -4.83 -7.81 -28.72
CA LEU A 4 -5.78 -7.51 -29.79
C LEU A 4 -5.71 -6.01 -30.12
N GLY A 5 -4.81 -5.62 -31.02
CA GLY A 5 -4.66 -4.24 -31.45
C GLY A 5 -4.14 -4.15 -32.88
N THR A 6 -4.56 -3.11 -33.59
CA THR A 6 -4.01 -2.79 -34.91
C THR A 6 -2.56 -2.35 -34.76
N LYS A 7 -1.69 -2.76 -35.69
CA LYS A 7 -0.33 -2.22 -35.77
C LYS A 7 -0.44 -0.76 -36.19
N VAL A 8 -0.05 0.16 -35.32
CA VAL A 8 -0.03 1.60 -35.55
C VAL A 8 1.42 2.07 -35.50
N ASP A 9 1.73 3.20 -36.15
CA ASP A 9 3.03 3.84 -35.95
C ASP A 9 3.13 4.28 -34.49
N ALA A 10 4.17 3.80 -33.80
CA ALA A 10 4.40 4.12 -32.41
C ALA A 10 4.70 5.61 -32.21
N ILE A 11 5.37 6.25 -33.16
CA ILE A 11 5.73 7.67 -33.05
C ILE A 11 4.47 8.52 -33.10
N ASP A 12 3.61 8.31 -34.10
CA ASP A 12 2.36 9.06 -34.25
C ASP A 12 1.41 8.80 -33.07
N HIS A 13 1.22 7.54 -32.69
CA HIS A 13 0.33 7.17 -31.58
C HIS A 13 0.75 7.79 -30.24
N TYR A 14 2.05 7.72 -29.89
CA TYR A 14 2.52 8.33 -28.65
C TYR A 14 2.56 9.86 -28.73
N THR A 15 2.79 10.45 -29.90
CA THR A 15 2.71 11.91 -30.07
C THR A 15 1.28 12.39 -29.84
N GLU A 16 0.29 11.75 -30.45
CA GLU A 16 -1.13 12.03 -30.25
C GLU A 16 -1.56 11.79 -28.78
N SER A 17 -1.07 10.71 -28.16
CA SER A 17 -1.32 10.43 -26.74
C SER A 17 -0.75 11.51 -25.83
N ILE A 18 0.46 12.00 -26.11
CA ILE A 18 1.09 13.09 -25.35
C ILE A 18 0.31 14.39 -25.52
N GLU A 19 -0.09 14.72 -26.75
CA GLU A 19 -0.90 15.93 -27.02
C GLU A 19 -2.25 15.86 -26.29
N THR A 20 -2.94 14.72 -26.36
CA THR A 20 -4.22 14.50 -25.68
C THR A 20 -4.07 14.66 -24.16
N LEU A 21 -3.08 14.00 -23.56
CA LEU A 21 -2.80 14.10 -22.13
C LEU A 21 -2.40 15.52 -21.71
N SER A 22 -1.63 16.23 -22.52
CA SER A 22 -1.24 17.62 -22.24
C SER A 22 -2.44 18.57 -22.26
N LYS A 23 -3.41 18.32 -23.14
CA LYS A 23 -4.65 19.07 -23.23
C LYS A 23 -5.54 18.79 -22.02
N GLU A 24 -5.71 17.51 -21.66
CA GLU A 24 -6.44 17.11 -20.45
C GLU A 24 -5.83 17.73 -19.18
N GLU A 25 -4.49 17.79 -19.10
CA GLU A 25 -3.80 18.42 -17.98
C GLU A 25 -4.09 19.93 -17.89
N ALA A 26 -4.06 20.63 -19.04
CA ALA A 26 -4.36 22.06 -19.09
C ALA A 26 -5.81 22.35 -18.66
N GLU A 27 -6.77 21.57 -19.18
CA GLU A 27 -8.19 21.68 -18.83
C GLU A 27 -8.43 21.38 -17.34
N ALA A 28 -7.77 20.35 -16.79
CA ALA A 28 -7.86 20.01 -15.37
C ALA A 28 -7.29 21.12 -14.48
N ARG A 29 -6.15 21.72 -14.86
CA ARG A 29 -5.54 22.85 -14.13
C ARG A 29 -6.45 24.07 -14.11
N GLU A 30 -7.04 24.43 -15.25
CA GLU A 30 -7.99 25.55 -15.30
C GLU A 30 -9.23 25.29 -14.45
N THR A 31 -9.74 24.06 -14.47
CA THR A 31 -10.89 23.65 -13.65
C THR A 31 -10.59 23.79 -12.16
N VAL A 32 -9.42 23.32 -11.70
CA VAL A 32 -9.02 23.42 -10.29
C VAL A 32 -8.82 24.86 -9.84
N ILE A 33 -8.25 25.73 -10.68
CA ILE A 33 -8.06 27.16 -10.36
C ILE A 33 -9.40 27.90 -10.25
N ASN A 34 -10.33 27.59 -11.14
CA ASN A 34 -11.61 28.30 -11.23
C ASN A 34 -12.69 27.74 -10.29
N ASN A 35 -12.53 26.51 -9.79
CA ASN A 35 -13.51 25.86 -8.93
C ASN A 35 -13.15 26.00 -7.44
N PRO A 36 -13.92 26.75 -6.64
CA PRO A 36 -13.68 26.86 -5.20
C PRO A 36 -13.87 25.53 -4.44
N ASP A 37 -14.69 24.62 -4.95
CA ASP A 37 -14.93 23.31 -4.33
C ASP A 37 -13.72 22.36 -4.47
N ALA A 38 -12.77 22.67 -5.34
CA ALA A 38 -11.53 21.93 -5.49
C ALA A 38 -10.51 22.24 -4.37
N ILE A 39 -10.76 23.27 -3.56
CA ILE A 39 -9.88 23.67 -2.46
C ILE A 39 -10.08 22.71 -1.28
N MET A 40 -9.04 21.94 -0.98
CA MET A 40 -9.05 21.05 0.19
C MET A 40 -9.03 21.84 1.51
N PRO A 41 -9.68 21.35 2.58
CA PRO A 41 -9.66 21.96 3.91
C PRO A 41 -8.34 21.66 4.66
N ALA A 42 -7.21 21.77 3.98
CA ALA A 42 -5.87 21.53 4.50
C ALA A 42 -4.91 22.60 3.94
N ALA A 43 -3.95 23.05 4.75
CA ALA A 43 -2.99 24.07 4.34
C ALA A 43 -1.63 23.88 5.02
N PHE A 44 -0.58 24.27 4.32
CA PHE A 44 0.77 24.37 4.88
C PHE A 44 0.98 25.77 5.46
N VAL A 45 1.30 25.84 6.75
CA VAL A 45 1.54 27.11 7.45
C VAL A 45 3.03 27.26 7.71
N SER A 46 3.59 28.43 7.38
CA SER A 46 5.00 28.74 7.62
C SER A 46 5.17 29.86 8.65
N PHE A 47 6.26 29.78 9.41
CA PHE A 47 6.59 30.73 10.47
C PHE A 47 7.98 31.33 10.24
N LYS A 48 8.18 32.57 10.72
CA LYS A 48 9.50 33.24 10.65
C LYS A 48 10.57 32.52 11.46
N THR A 49 10.18 31.86 12.55
CA THR A 49 11.10 31.15 13.45
C THR A 49 10.67 29.71 13.61
N ARG A 50 11.65 28.80 13.76
CA ARG A 50 11.40 27.38 14.03
C ARG A 50 10.63 27.18 15.33
N TRP A 51 10.94 27.99 16.35
CA TRP A 51 10.26 27.95 17.63
C TRP A 51 8.76 28.23 17.49
N GLY A 52 8.37 29.22 16.69
CA GLY A 52 6.95 29.50 16.41
C GLY A 52 6.22 28.33 15.76
N ALA A 53 6.88 27.65 14.82
CA ALA A 53 6.32 26.45 14.19
C ALA A 53 6.15 25.29 15.20
N VAL A 54 7.14 25.07 16.07
CA VAL A 54 7.08 24.05 17.12
C VAL A 54 5.92 24.30 18.08
N VAL A 55 5.78 25.54 18.55
CA VAL A 55 4.71 25.93 19.47
C VAL A 55 3.34 25.73 18.82
N CYS A 56 3.18 26.16 17.55
CA CYS A 56 1.94 25.95 16.81
C CYS A 56 1.58 24.46 16.70
N ALA A 57 2.51 23.61 16.25
CA ALA A 57 2.28 22.19 16.04
C ALA A 57 1.98 21.40 17.32
N GLN A 58 2.40 21.89 18.49
CA GLN A 58 2.22 21.20 19.78
C GLN A 58 1.06 21.74 20.62
N THR A 59 0.43 22.84 20.20
CA THR A 59 -0.64 23.48 20.98
C THR A 59 -2.00 23.27 20.33
N GLN A 60 -3.02 23.08 21.17
CA GLN A 60 -4.40 23.03 20.72
C GLN A 60 -4.86 24.44 20.33
N GLN A 61 -5.28 24.63 19.08
CA GLN A 61 -5.63 25.96 18.56
C GLN A 61 -7.06 26.40 18.91
N THR A 62 -7.98 25.45 19.10
CA THR A 62 -9.40 25.72 19.40
C THR A 62 -9.93 24.78 20.50
N SER A 63 -11.04 25.15 21.14
CA SER A 63 -11.68 24.32 22.17
C SER A 63 -12.16 22.96 21.65
N ASP A 64 -12.50 22.86 20.36
CA ASP A 64 -12.85 21.60 19.70
C ASP A 64 -11.56 20.89 19.21
N PRO A 65 -11.23 19.68 19.71
CA PRO A 65 -10.02 18.96 19.33
C PRO A 65 -10.06 18.38 17.91
N THR A 66 -11.20 18.43 17.22
CA THR A 66 -11.36 17.85 15.87
C THR A 66 -11.14 18.85 14.73
N ILE A 67 -11.02 20.14 15.07
CA ILE A 67 -10.88 21.24 14.11
C ILE A 67 -9.50 21.88 14.30
N TRP A 68 -8.90 22.38 13.20
CA TRP A 68 -7.57 23.00 13.22
C TRP A 68 -6.48 22.08 13.81
N LEU A 69 -6.50 20.82 13.37
CA LEU A 69 -5.47 19.84 13.69
C LEU A 69 -4.14 20.30 13.06
N THR A 70 -3.12 20.45 13.89
CA THR A 70 -1.79 20.87 13.47
C THR A 70 -0.81 19.72 13.64
N ASP A 71 -0.20 19.30 12.53
CA ASP A 71 0.87 18.31 12.52
C ASP A 71 2.15 18.91 11.91
N TRP A 72 3.27 18.26 12.20
CA TRP A 72 4.54 18.59 11.57
C TRP A 72 4.47 18.29 10.08
N ALA A 73 4.62 19.33 9.26
CA ALA A 73 4.69 19.16 7.82
C ALA A 73 5.90 18.27 7.45
N PRO A 74 5.71 17.18 6.69
CA PRO A 74 6.81 16.36 6.21
C PRO A 74 7.63 17.11 5.15
N GLU A 75 8.78 16.54 4.77
CA GLU A 75 9.57 17.08 3.66
C GLU A 75 8.71 17.13 2.38
N PRO A 76 8.81 18.17 1.52
CA PRO A 76 7.98 18.29 0.32
C PRO A 76 7.99 17.06 -0.62
N ARG A 77 9.07 16.27 -0.59
CA ARG A 77 9.21 15.03 -1.37
C ARG A 77 8.58 13.80 -0.71
N ASP A 78 8.35 13.88 0.60
CA ASP A 78 7.78 12.82 1.45
C ASP A 78 6.25 13.00 1.62
N VAL A 79 5.68 14.12 1.17
CA VAL A 79 4.23 14.38 1.21
C VAL A 79 3.50 13.41 0.27
N PHE A 80 2.51 12.72 0.81
CA PHE A 80 1.57 11.91 0.04
C PHE A 80 0.28 12.70 -0.23
N TRP A 81 0.23 13.36 -1.39
CA TRP A 81 -0.79 14.35 -1.75
C TRP A 81 -2.22 13.79 -1.80
N GLU A 82 -2.40 12.54 -2.21
CA GLU A 82 -3.72 11.91 -2.37
C GLU A 82 -4.50 11.82 -1.05
N ASN A 83 -3.80 11.76 0.10
CA ASN A 83 -4.41 11.63 1.42
C ASN A 83 -4.60 12.95 2.17
N LEU A 84 -4.20 14.09 1.61
CA LEU A 84 -4.31 15.40 2.28
C LEU A 84 -5.75 15.90 2.40
N ALA A 85 -6.64 15.45 1.51
CA ALA A 85 -8.02 15.93 1.41
C ALA A 85 -9.02 15.13 2.27
N ILE A 86 -8.57 14.16 3.08
CA ILE A 86 -9.47 13.27 3.81
C ILE A 86 -9.94 13.94 5.11
N PRO A 87 -11.26 14.08 5.36
CA PRO A 87 -11.77 14.66 6.59
C PRO A 87 -11.52 13.73 7.80
N TYR A 88 -11.41 14.32 8.99
CA TYR A 88 -11.04 13.61 10.22
C TYR A 88 -11.93 12.41 10.55
N PHE A 89 -13.25 12.54 10.36
CA PHE A 89 -14.18 11.44 10.63
C PHE A 89 -13.96 10.25 9.67
N GLU A 90 -13.73 10.53 8.39
CA GLU A 90 -13.43 9.48 7.41
C GLU A 90 -12.09 8.80 7.69
N LEU A 91 -11.08 9.53 8.18
CA LEU A 91 -9.81 8.93 8.60
C LEU A 91 -10.02 7.87 9.70
N ASN A 92 -10.81 8.20 10.72
CA ASN A 92 -11.09 7.25 11.80
C ASN A 92 -11.87 6.02 11.30
N MET A 93 -12.86 6.21 10.42
CA MET A 93 -13.60 5.10 9.82
C MET A 93 -12.70 4.22 8.95
N ARG A 94 -11.83 4.81 8.12
CA ARG A 94 -10.86 4.10 7.29
C ARG A 94 -9.90 3.27 8.14
N ARG A 95 -9.34 3.85 9.20
CA ARG A 95 -8.47 3.15 10.15
C ARG A 95 -9.18 1.99 10.83
N LEU A 96 -10.44 2.15 11.24
CA LEU A 96 -11.23 1.07 11.82
C LEU A 96 -11.42 -0.08 10.82
N VAL A 97 -11.83 0.24 9.58
CA VAL A 97 -12.02 -0.75 8.52
C VAL A 97 -10.72 -1.47 8.20
N MET A 98 -9.59 -0.76 8.13
CA MET A 98 -8.28 -1.36 7.87
C MET A 98 -7.80 -2.22 9.03
N THR A 99 -8.06 -1.83 10.28
CA THR A 99 -7.75 -2.66 11.46
C THR A 99 -8.53 -3.98 11.41
N VAL A 100 -9.82 -3.93 11.06
CA VAL A 100 -10.65 -5.13 10.90
C VAL A 100 -10.19 -5.97 9.70
N ALA A 101 -9.84 -5.33 8.57
CA ALA A 101 -9.31 -6.03 7.40
C ALA A 101 -7.97 -6.71 7.70
N LEU A 102 -7.07 -6.06 8.43
CA LEU A 102 -5.80 -6.61 8.89
C LEU A 102 -6.03 -7.79 9.82
N PHE A 103 -6.99 -7.70 10.74
CA PHE A 103 -7.39 -8.83 11.57
C PHE A 103 -7.76 -10.05 10.70
N PHE A 104 -8.68 -9.90 9.75
CA PHE A 104 -9.03 -11.00 8.83
C PHE A 104 -7.86 -11.49 7.97
N LEU A 105 -7.00 -10.57 7.50
CA LEU A 105 -5.79 -10.92 6.75
C LEU A 105 -4.90 -11.87 7.55
N THR A 106 -4.71 -11.63 8.86
CA THR A 106 -3.91 -12.54 9.71
C THR A 106 -4.51 -13.94 9.81
N PHE A 107 -5.84 -14.08 9.91
CA PHE A 107 -6.50 -15.40 9.87
C PHE A 107 -6.35 -16.08 8.52
N CYS A 108 -6.57 -15.35 7.43
CA CYS A 108 -6.39 -15.88 6.08
C CYS A 108 -4.95 -16.36 5.85
N PHE A 109 -3.95 -15.68 6.43
CA PHE A 109 -2.55 -16.08 6.34
C PHE A 109 -2.19 -17.30 7.21
N MET A 110 -3.00 -17.70 8.20
CA MET A 110 -2.77 -18.95 8.92
C MET A 110 -2.89 -20.17 8.00
N ILE A 111 -3.80 -20.14 7.02
CA ILE A 111 -4.06 -21.26 6.10
C ILE A 111 -2.81 -21.62 5.27
N PRO A 112 -2.18 -20.70 4.51
CA PRO A 112 -0.97 -21.02 3.75
C PRO A 112 0.22 -21.35 4.66
N ILE A 113 0.32 -20.74 5.84
CA ILE A 113 1.37 -21.09 6.81
C ILE A 113 1.20 -22.54 7.27
N ALA A 114 -0.01 -22.96 7.66
CA ALA A 114 -0.30 -24.33 8.05
C ALA A 114 -0.05 -25.32 6.90
N PHE A 115 -0.38 -24.94 5.66
CA PHE A 115 -0.07 -25.73 4.47
C PHE A 115 1.43 -25.92 4.28
N VAL A 116 2.22 -24.85 4.34
CA VAL A 116 3.69 -24.93 4.22
C VAL A 116 4.30 -25.76 5.36
N GLN A 117 3.78 -25.64 6.59
CA GLN A 117 4.21 -26.48 7.71
C GLN A 117 3.87 -27.95 7.50
N SER A 118 2.71 -28.27 6.90
CA SER A 118 2.37 -29.65 6.54
C SER A 118 3.33 -30.24 5.50
N LEU A 119 3.86 -29.41 4.59
CA LEU A 119 4.87 -29.82 3.61
C LEU A 119 6.26 -30.05 4.25
N ALA A 120 6.57 -29.38 5.36
CA ALA A 120 7.78 -29.64 6.12
C ALA A 120 7.76 -31.03 6.80
N ASN A 121 6.57 -31.60 7.02
CA ASN A 121 6.41 -32.93 7.58
C ASN A 121 6.19 -34.00 6.48
N ILE A 122 7.23 -34.76 6.19
CA ILE A 122 7.21 -35.82 5.17
C ILE A 122 6.17 -36.90 5.45
N GLU A 123 5.91 -37.23 6.71
CA GLU A 123 4.87 -38.21 7.05
C GLU A 123 3.47 -37.72 6.66
N SER A 124 3.25 -36.41 6.74
CA SER A 124 1.99 -35.78 6.33
C SER A 124 1.85 -35.80 4.81
N ILE A 125 2.92 -35.50 4.06
CA ILE A 125 2.93 -35.61 2.60
C ILE A 125 2.66 -37.05 2.16
N MET A 126 3.31 -38.04 2.78
CA MET A 126 3.15 -39.46 2.43
C MET A 126 1.73 -39.99 2.69
N LYS A 127 1.00 -39.39 3.64
CA LYS A 127 -0.41 -39.69 3.93
C LYS A 127 -1.35 -39.02 2.93
N VAL A 128 -1.10 -37.76 2.54
CA VAL A 128 -1.97 -36.97 1.68
C VAL A 128 -1.77 -37.29 0.18
N LEU A 129 -0.53 -37.54 -0.25
CA LEU A 129 -0.17 -37.82 -1.65
C LEU A 129 0.60 -39.15 -1.78
N PRO A 130 -0.09 -40.30 -1.76
CA PRO A 130 0.55 -41.62 -1.74
C PRO A 130 1.34 -41.96 -3.01
N PHE A 131 1.12 -41.25 -4.13
CA PHE A 131 1.84 -41.44 -5.39
C PHE A 131 3.27 -40.85 -5.38
N LEU A 132 3.61 -39.95 -4.44
CA LEU A 132 4.98 -39.44 -4.29
C LEU A 132 5.88 -40.37 -3.46
N LYS A 133 5.35 -41.44 -2.86
CA LYS A 133 6.12 -42.39 -2.04
C LYS A 133 7.40 -42.92 -2.70
N PRO A 134 7.43 -43.29 -3.99
CA PRO A 134 8.65 -43.81 -4.63
C PRO A 134 9.74 -42.74 -4.80
N ILE A 135 9.34 -41.48 -5.00
CA ILE A 135 10.24 -40.35 -5.28
C ILE A 135 10.82 -39.78 -3.98
N ILE A 136 10.03 -39.78 -2.90
CA ILE A 136 10.42 -39.27 -1.57
C ILE A 136 11.32 -40.27 -0.81
N GLN A 137 11.40 -41.53 -1.24
CA GLN A 137 12.29 -42.53 -0.65
C GLN A 137 13.76 -42.32 -1.01
N GLU A 138 14.08 -41.52 -2.03
CA GLU A 138 15.45 -41.18 -2.39
C GLU A 138 16.00 -40.16 -1.36
N PRO A 139 17.09 -40.50 -0.63
CA PRO A 139 17.53 -39.71 0.53
C PRO A 139 18.00 -38.30 0.18
N SER A 140 18.46 -38.07 -1.04
CA SER A 140 18.91 -36.77 -1.53
C SER A 140 17.72 -35.84 -1.77
N ILE A 141 16.67 -36.34 -2.44
CA ILE A 141 15.42 -35.61 -2.69
C ILE A 141 14.66 -35.35 -1.38
N LYS A 142 14.64 -36.33 -0.48
CA LYS A 142 14.01 -36.20 0.85
C LYS A 142 14.59 -35.03 1.64
N SER A 143 15.91 -34.97 1.72
CA SER A 143 16.68 -33.92 2.38
C SER A 143 16.38 -32.53 1.79
N LEU A 144 16.34 -32.44 0.46
CA LEU A 144 16.14 -31.17 -0.24
C LEU A 144 14.72 -30.64 -0.08
N ILE A 145 13.72 -31.52 -0.16
CA ILE A 145 12.31 -31.14 0.07
C ILE A 145 12.12 -30.71 1.52
N GLN A 146 12.65 -31.44 2.51
CA GLN A 146 12.43 -31.10 3.91
C GLN A 146 13.20 -29.85 4.36
N GLY A 147 14.40 -29.64 3.81
CA GLY A 147 15.29 -28.54 4.22
C GLY A 147 15.06 -27.21 3.49
N PHE A 148 14.66 -27.24 2.21
CA PHE A 148 14.60 -26.03 1.37
C PHE A 148 13.19 -25.66 0.91
N LEU A 149 12.34 -26.63 0.56
CA LEU A 149 11.06 -26.37 -0.09
C LEU A 149 10.09 -25.54 0.79
N PRO A 150 9.89 -25.86 2.09
CA PRO A 150 9.06 -25.04 2.97
C PRO A 150 9.59 -23.61 3.11
N GLY A 151 10.91 -23.43 3.19
CA GLY A 151 11.53 -22.11 3.33
C GLY A 151 11.31 -21.23 2.10
N ILE A 152 11.48 -21.79 0.90
CA ILE A 152 11.23 -21.06 -0.35
C ILE A 152 9.73 -20.75 -0.51
N ALA A 153 8.85 -21.73 -0.24
CA ALA A 153 7.41 -21.54 -0.32
C ALA A 153 6.96 -20.43 0.64
N LEU A 154 7.40 -20.47 1.89
CA LEU A 154 7.09 -19.45 2.89
C LEU A 154 7.60 -18.07 2.46
N LYS A 155 8.83 -17.99 1.93
CA LYS A 155 9.40 -16.72 1.45
C LYS A 155 8.58 -16.13 0.31
N ILE A 156 8.09 -16.95 -0.63
CA ILE A 156 7.24 -16.47 -1.73
C ILE A 156 5.91 -15.92 -1.18
N PHE A 157 5.28 -16.61 -0.24
CA PHE A 157 4.06 -16.12 0.41
C PHE A 157 4.29 -14.82 1.18
N LEU A 158 5.38 -14.74 1.95
CA LEU A 158 5.73 -13.54 2.70
C LEU A 158 6.17 -12.37 1.80
N ALA A 159 6.68 -12.62 0.59
CA ALA A 159 7.08 -11.55 -0.34
C ALA A 159 5.88 -10.74 -0.86
N VAL A 160 4.67 -11.32 -0.87
CA VAL A 160 3.45 -10.63 -1.29
C VAL A 160 2.89 -9.74 -0.17
N LEU A 161 3.11 -10.13 1.08
CA LEU A 161 2.52 -9.48 2.25
C LEU A 161 2.88 -7.97 2.35
N PRO A 162 4.13 -7.51 2.18
CA PRO A 162 4.47 -6.08 2.21
C PRO A 162 3.70 -5.25 1.19
N LYS A 163 3.42 -5.80 0.00
CA LYS A 163 2.63 -5.09 -1.02
C LYS A 163 1.18 -4.89 -0.59
N ILE A 164 0.59 -5.91 0.05
CA ILE A 164 -0.77 -5.83 0.58
C ILE A 164 -0.82 -4.82 1.71
N LEU A 165 0.10 -4.91 2.67
CA LEU A 165 0.17 -4.00 3.81
C LEU A 165 0.39 -2.56 3.36
N MET A 166 1.29 -2.30 2.41
CA MET A 166 1.52 -0.96 1.86
C MET A 166 0.25 -0.39 1.18
N THR A 167 -0.52 -1.24 0.51
CA THR A 167 -1.81 -0.82 -0.08
C THR A 167 -2.81 -0.48 1.02
N MET A 168 -2.89 -1.28 2.09
CA MET A 168 -3.74 -0.99 3.25
C MET A 168 -3.35 0.33 3.93
N SER A 169 -2.07 0.53 4.22
CA SER A 169 -1.55 1.76 4.83
C SER A 169 -1.88 2.99 4.00
N LYS A 170 -1.80 2.91 2.66
CA LYS A 170 -2.19 4.02 1.78
C LYS A 170 -3.66 4.40 1.96
N VAL A 171 -4.55 3.41 2.14
CA VAL A 171 -5.98 3.66 2.34
C VAL A 171 -6.30 4.17 3.75
N GLU A 172 -5.48 3.86 4.76
CA GLU A 172 -5.62 4.37 6.14
C GLU A 172 -5.53 5.91 6.23
N GLY A 173 -4.94 6.57 5.23
CA GLY A 173 -4.95 8.02 5.13
C GLY A 173 -3.74 8.71 5.75
N PHE A 174 -2.57 8.06 5.80
CA PHE A 174 -1.33 8.75 6.21
C PHE A 174 -0.91 9.78 5.16
N THR A 175 -0.41 10.93 5.63
CA THR A 175 -0.06 12.09 4.81
C THR A 175 1.40 12.12 4.38
N SER A 176 2.24 11.21 4.89
CA SER A 176 3.65 11.08 4.53
C SER A 176 4.02 9.66 4.13
N LEU A 177 4.94 9.52 3.17
CA LEU A 177 5.47 8.22 2.75
C LEU A 177 6.25 7.55 3.89
N SER A 178 7.02 8.33 4.65
CA SER A 178 7.75 7.85 5.83
C SER A 178 6.84 7.27 6.92
N SER A 179 5.61 7.78 7.07
CA SER A 179 4.63 7.20 7.99
C SER A 179 3.95 5.94 7.44
N LEU A 180 3.85 5.80 6.11
CA LEU A 180 3.33 4.59 5.48
C LEU A 180 4.28 3.40 5.61
N ASP A 181 5.58 3.65 5.58
CA ASP A 181 6.63 2.63 5.64
C ASP A 181 6.94 2.14 7.07
N ARG A 182 6.43 2.82 8.11
CA ARG A 182 6.74 2.55 9.52
C ARG A 182 5.79 1.55 10.16
#